data_AF-A0A431U5G5-F1
#
_entry.id   AF-A0A431U5G5-F1
#
_cell.length_a   1.000
_cell.length_b   1.000
_cell.length_c   1.000
_cell.angle_alpha   90.00
_cell.angle_beta   90.00
_cell.angle_gamma   90.00
#
_symmetry.space_group_name_H-M   'P 1'
#
loop_
_entity.id
_entity.type
_entity.pdbx_description
1 polymer ?
#
loop_
_entity_poly.entity_id
_entity_poly.type
_entity_poly.pdbx_seq_one_letter_code
_entity_poly.pdbx_strand_id
1 'polypeptide(L)'
;MGFGPGNGEAEPLPTRLRLPDSTRLQILVDTTQHLTDYAQVWYPVRQELTGAVFAAYPVFLVNRSPDTLLLGAGSHPRLQLEACDPQRQWRPIERPSSYLCGVGLRSIQLRPGQLALMTVPRQAGRYRTRLRLRLPWARHPGPAASPVSADFAGAIELSQFEEHYE
;
A
#
# COMPACT_ATOMS: atom_id res chain seq x y z
N MET A 1 27.59 37.82 15.17
CA MET A 1 26.37 37.19 14.60
C MET A 1 26.45 35.70 14.89
N GLY A 2 25.75 35.24 15.92
CA GLY A 2 25.77 33.83 16.32
C GLY A 2 24.60 33.08 15.71
N PHE A 3 24.87 31.99 15.00
CA PHE A 3 23.87 30.98 14.64
C PHE A 3 23.59 30.14 15.89
N GLY A 4 22.40 30.33 16.47
CA GLY A 4 21.93 29.45 17.54
C GLY A 4 21.52 28.09 16.95
N PRO A 5 21.80 26.96 17.63
CA PRO A 5 21.27 25.67 17.23
C PRO A 5 19.75 25.69 17.41
N GLY A 6 19.02 25.62 16.30
CA GLY A 6 17.58 25.39 16.32
C GLY A 6 17.32 24.00 16.88
N ASN A 7 16.91 23.93 18.15
CA ASN A 7 16.39 22.73 18.76
C ASN A 7 15.09 22.38 18.04
N GLY A 8 15.18 21.55 17.00
CA GLY A 8 14.02 20.90 16.39
C GLY A 8 13.45 19.89 17.38
N GLU A 9 12.73 20.38 18.38
CA GLU A 9 11.92 19.54 19.25
C GLU A 9 10.91 18.81 18.35
N ALA A 10 11.03 17.48 18.29
CA ALA A 10 10.03 16.66 17.65
C ALA A 10 8.71 16.88 18.39
N GLU A 11 7.66 17.31 17.68
CA GLU A 11 6.35 17.48 18.29
C GLU A 11 5.96 16.20 19.04
N PRO A 12 5.45 16.31 20.28
CA PRO A 12 5.06 15.14 21.05
C PRO A 12 3.96 14.39 20.31
N LEU A 13 4.10 13.06 20.22
CA LEU A 13 3.10 12.20 19.60
C LEU A 13 1.73 12.44 20.29
N PRO A 14 0.64 12.61 19.52
CA PRO A 14 -0.67 12.89 20.09
C PRO A 14 -1.08 11.79 21.08
N THR A 15 -1.64 12.22 22.21
CA THR A 15 -1.76 11.44 23.45
C THR A 15 -2.66 10.20 23.36
N ARG A 16 -3.35 9.95 22.24
CA ARG A 16 -3.92 8.64 21.87
C ARG A 16 -3.98 8.53 20.33
N LEU A 17 -3.15 7.69 19.73
CA LEU A 17 -3.32 7.26 18.34
C LEU A 17 -4.61 6.42 18.25
N ARG A 18 -5.71 7.04 17.81
CA ARG A 18 -6.94 6.34 17.46
C ARG A 18 -6.81 5.85 16.02
N LEU A 19 -7.41 4.70 15.72
CA LEU A 19 -7.52 4.25 14.34
C LEU A 19 -8.40 5.24 13.56
N PRO A 20 -8.01 5.62 12.33
CA PRO A 20 -8.86 6.45 11.48
C PRO A 20 -10.20 5.79 11.19
N ASP A 21 -11.26 6.59 11.12
CA ASP A 21 -12.53 6.17 10.57
C ASP A 21 -12.33 5.69 9.12
N SER A 22 -12.44 4.37 8.93
CA SER A 22 -12.29 3.72 7.62
C SER A 22 -13.18 4.31 6.52
N THR A 23 -14.36 4.82 6.87
CA THR A 23 -15.29 5.41 5.90
C THR A 23 -14.82 6.77 5.39
N ARG A 24 -13.84 7.38 6.06
CA ARG A 24 -13.23 8.67 5.74
C ARG A 24 -11.83 8.53 5.17
N LEU A 25 -11.37 7.30 4.89
CA LEU A 25 -10.17 7.06 4.09
C LEU A 25 -10.57 6.86 2.63
N GLN A 26 -9.83 7.47 1.72
CA GLN A 26 -10.07 7.32 0.27
C GLN A 26 -8.83 6.78 -0.41
N ILE A 27 -9.03 5.79 -1.28
CA ILE A 27 -7.98 5.24 -2.14
C ILE A 27 -8.38 5.57 -3.58
N LEU A 28 -7.59 6.40 -4.25
CA LEU A 28 -7.82 6.82 -5.63
C LEU A 28 -6.69 6.26 -6.50
N VAL A 29 -7.04 5.57 -7.57
CA VAL A 29 -6.09 5.06 -8.57
C VAL A 29 -6.31 5.84 -9.84
N ASP A 30 -5.29 6.54 -10.32
CA ASP A 30 -5.36 7.25 -11.60
C ASP A 30 -4.75 6.39 -12.70
N THR A 31 -5.62 5.76 -13.48
CA THR A 31 -5.23 4.90 -14.60
C THR A 31 -4.96 5.65 -15.89
N THR A 32 -5.12 6.97 -15.91
CA THR A 32 -4.83 7.83 -17.06
C THR A 32 -3.36 8.27 -17.10
N GLN A 33 -2.67 8.18 -15.96
CA GLN A 33 -1.25 8.49 -15.84
C GLN A 33 -0.42 7.22 -15.77
N HIS A 34 0.64 7.17 -16.57
CA HIS A 34 1.58 6.05 -16.59
C HIS A 34 2.91 6.50 -16.01
N LEU A 35 3.24 5.99 -14.82
CA LEU A 35 4.53 6.19 -14.20
C LEU A 35 5.49 5.07 -14.58
N THR A 36 6.77 5.43 -14.68
CA THR A 36 7.85 4.46 -14.67
C THR A 36 8.37 4.38 -13.26
N ASP A 37 8.38 3.20 -12.68
CA ASP A 37 8.85 2.95 -11.32
C ASP A 37 10.00 1.94 -11.34
N TYR A 38 10.80 1.95 -10.27
CA TYR A 38 12.02 1.16 -10.13
C TYR A 38 12.01 0.42 -8.80
N ALA A 39 12.15 -0.91 -8.85
CA ALA A 39 12.32 -1.73 -7.65
C ALA A 39 13.59 -2.56 -7.75
N GLN A 40 14.21 -2.81 -6.60
CA GLN A 40 15.22 -3.86 -6.48
C GLN A 40 14.50 -5.20 -6.29
N VAL A 41 14.74 -6.12 -7.22
CA VAL A 41 14.17 -7.47 -7.19
C VAL A 41 15.30 -8.45 -6.93
N TRP A 42 15.10 -9.34 -5.96
CA TRP A 42 16.00 -10.44 -5.69
C TRP A 42 15.78 -11.55 -6.71
N TYR A 43 16.82 -11.90 -7.48
CA TYR A 43 16.76 -13.01 -8.44
C TYR A 43 17.39 -14.26 -7.82
N PRO A 44 16.59 -15.24 -7.35
CA PRO A 44 17.09 -16.38 -6.58
C PRO A 44 18.06 -17.27 -7.37
N VAL A 45 17.85 -17.39 -8.69
CA VAL A 45 18.71 -18.19 -9.58
C VAL A 45 20.12 -17.59 -9.70
N ARG A 46 20.22 -16.26 -9.65
CA ARG A 46 21.47 -15.52 -9.85
C ARG A 46 22.10 -15.02 -8.54
N GLN A 47 21.37 -15.12 -7.43
CA GLN A 47 21.76 -14.62 -6.11
C GLN A 47 22.18 -13.15 -6.12
N GLU A 48 21.50 -12.34 -6.94
CA GLU A 48 21.79 -10.91 -7.09
C GLU A 48 20.51 -10.06 -6.94
N LEU A 49 20.70 -8.85 -6.44
CA LEU A 49 19.71 -7.78 -6.53
C LEU A 49 19.86 -7.09 -7.86
N THR A 50 18.84 -7.14 -8.71
CA THR A 50 18.82 -6.34 -9.94
C THR A 50 17.71 -5.31 -9.89
N GLY A 51 17.97 -4.16 -10.50
CA GLY A 51 16.95 -3.17 -10.77
C GLY A 51 15.96 -3.65 -11.81
N ALA A 52 14.68 -3.62 -11.47
CA ALA A 52 13.59 -3.84 -12.41
C ALA A 52 12.82 -2.53 -12.59
N VAL A 53 12.64 -2.13 -13.85
CA VAL A 53 11.80 -1.01 -14.23
C VAL A 53 10.44 -1.55 -14.64
N PHE A 54 9.36 -0.96 -14.12
CA PHE A 54 8.00 -1.39 -14.44
C PHE A 54 7.07 -0.19 -14.61
N ALA A 55 6.00 -0.40 -15.39
CA ALA A 55 4.93 0.58 -15.50
C ALA A 55 4.03 0.51 -14.27
N ALA A 56 3.62 1.66 -13.75
CA ALA A 56 2.78 1.77 -12.56
C ALA A 56 1.72 2.87 -12.73
N TYR A 57 0.65 2.76 -11.94
CA TYR A 57 -0.35 3.82 -11.77
C TYR A 57 -0.10 4.56 -10.45
N PRO A 58 -0.23 5.91 -10.42
CA PRO A 58 -0.23 6.65 -9.18
C PRO A 58 -1.47 6.31 -8.34
N VAL A 59 -1.24 6.19 -7.04
CA VAL A 59 -2.25 5.91 -6.03
C VAL A 59 -2.23 7.00 -4.97
N PHE A 60 -3.38 7.61 -4.71
CA PHE A 60 -3.56 8.60 -3.66
C PHE A 60 -4.32 7.97 -2.51
N LEU A 61 -3.68 7.88 -1.34
CA LEU A 61 -4.33 7.55 -0.08
C LEU A 61 -4.59 8.84 0.68
N VAL A 62 -5.86 9.25 0.75
CA VAL A 62 -6.27 10.51 1.38
C VAL A 62 -6.88 10.22 2.74
N ASN A 63 -6.34 10.87 3.77
CA ASN A 63 -6.90 10.80 5.12
C ASN A 63 -7.88 11.96 5.35
N ARG A 64 -9.19 11.70 5.24
CA ARG A 64 -10.25 12.66 5.64
C ARG A 64 -10.79 12.39 7.05
N SER A 65 -10.20 11.44 7.77
CA SER A 65 -10.51 11.18 9.17
C SER A 65 -9.94 12.29 10.06
N PRO A 66 -10.54 12.58 11.23
CA PRO A 66 -9.91 13.42 12.26
C PRO A 66 -8.70 12.76 12.94
N ASP A 67 -8.45 11.47 12.71
CA ASP A 67 -7.34 10.73 13.32
C ASP A 67 -6.18 10.51 12.34
N THR A 68 -4.97 10.32 12.87
CA THR A 68 -3.76 10.07 12.07
C THR A 68 -3.66 8.60 11.65
N LEU A 69 -3.44 8.34 10.36
CA LEU A 69 -3.15 7.01 9.85
C LEU A 69 -1.64 6.74 9.90
N LEU A 70 -1.25 5.59 10.44
CA LEU A 70 0.14 5.13 10.40
C LEU A 70 0.32 4.15 9.24
N LEU A 71 1.23 4.50 8.32
CA LEU A 71 1.62 3.69 7.17
C LEU A 71 3.04 3.16 7.39
N GLY A 72 3.26 1.87 7.21
CA GLY A 72 4.59 1.26 7.39
C GLY A 72 5.03 1.02 8.84
N ALA A 73 6.03 0.14 9.00
CA ALA A 73 6.55 -0.52 10.20
C ALA A 73 5.82 -1.81 10.64
N GLY A 74 6.54 -2.90 10.93
CA GLY A 74 5.97 -4.12 11.51
C GLY A 74 4.74 -4.68 10.78
N SER A 75 3.61 -4.79 11.50
CA SER A 75 2.31 -5.24 10.97
C SER A 75 1.44 -4.10 10.42
N HIS A 76 1.97 -2.92 10.10
CA HIS A 76 1.13 -1.81 9.60
C HIS A 76 0.63 -2.06 8.16
N PRO A 77 -0.57 -1.55 7.83
CA PRO A 77 -1.30 -1.99 6.65
C PRO A 77 -0.66 -1.44 5.37
N ARG A 78 -0.29 -2.35 4.48
CA ARG A 78 0.01 -2.03 3.07
C ARG A 78 -1.26 -2.09 2.25
N LEU A 79 -1.35 -1.27 1.22
CA LEU A 79 -2.38 -1.46 0.21
C LEU A 79 -2.17 -2.83 -0.44
N GLN A 80 -3.22 -3.63 -0.43
CA GLN A 80 -3.27 -4.98 -0.99
C GLN A 80 -3.99 -4.91 -2.33
N LEU A 81 -3.32 -5.33 -3.40
CA LEU A 81 -3.96 -5.48 -4.70
C LEU A 81 -4.81 -6.75 -4.74
N GLU A 82 -6.06 -6.58 -5.16
CA GLU A 82 -7.01 -7.66 -5.37
C GLU A 82 -7.48 -7.69 -6.82
N ALA A 83 -7.74 -8.90 -7.32
CA ALA A 83 -8.37 -9.14 -8.61
C ALA A 83 -9.70 -9.90 -8.44
N CYS A 84 -10.60 -9.70 -9.40
CA CYS A 84 -11.84 -10.45 -9.49
C CYS A 84 -11.57 -11.78 -10.22
N ASP A 85 -11.70 -12.90 -9.52
CA ASP A 85 -11.45 -14.23 -10.07
C ASP A 85 -12.57 -14.68 -11.03
N PRO A 86 -12.42 -15.83 -11.72
CA PRO A 86 -13.46 -16.35 -12.62
C PRO A 86 -14.80 -16.66 -11.92
N GLN A 87 -14.78 -16.88 -10.61
CA GLN A 87 -15.94 -17.09 -9.75
C GLN A 87 -16.56 -15.77 -9.25
N ARG A 88 -16.06 -14.62 -9.73
CA ARG A 88 -16.46 -13.26 -9.36
C ARG A 88 -16.19 -12.90 -7.91
N GLN A 89 -15.22 -13.57 -7.29
CA GLN A 89 -14.75 -13.28 -5.94
C GLN A 89 -13.51 -12.39 -5.99
N TRP A 90 -13.38 -11.49 -5.02
CA TRP A 90 -12.19 -10.65 -4.90
C TRP A 90 -11.12 -11.38 -4.10
N ARG A 91 -9.94 -11.55 -4.68
CA ARG A 91 -8.83 -12.26 -4.04
C ARG A 91 -7.53 -11.46 -4.15
N PRO A 92 -6.66 -11.48 -3.11
CA PRO A 92 -5.29 -11.00 -3.25
C PRO A 92 -4.60 -11.63 -4.45
N ILE A 93 -3.66 -10.88 -5.04
CA ILE A 93 -2.75 -11.36 -6.08
C ILE A 93 -1.26 -11.00 -5.83
N GLU A 94 -0.96 -10.45 -4.64
CA GLU A 94 0.39 -10.05 -4.22
C GLU A 94 0.84 -10.82 -2.98
N ARG A 95 2.04 -11.40 -2.99
CA ARG A 95 2.55 -12.16 -1.85
C ARG A 95 2.63 -11.26 -0.60
N PRO A 96 2.19 -11.75 0.58
CA PRO A 96 2.46 -11.05 1.81
C PRO A 96 3.98 -11.01 2.01
N SER A 97 4.59 -9.83 1.91
CA SER A 97 6.00 -9.71 2.30
C SER A 97 6.06 -9.63 3.82
N SER A 98 6.75 -10.55 4.48
CA SER A 98 7.08 -10.37 5.89
C SER A 98 8.26 -9.41 5.99
N TYR A 99 8.07 -8.29 6.68
CA TYR A 99 9.22 -7.47 7.06
C TYR A 99 9.90 -8.17 8.23
N LEU A 100 11.13 -8.66 8.03
CA LEU A 100 11.96 -9.18 9.11
C LEU A 100 12.32 -8.03 10.08
N CYS A 101 12.41 -8.31 11.37
CA CYS A 101 12.82 -7.31 12.35
C CYS A 101 14.24 -6.80 12.04
N GLY A 102 14.47 -5.49 12.15
CA GLY A 102 15.80 -4.88 11.95
C GLY A 102 15.99 -4.04 10.69
N VAL A 103 15.05 -3.99 9.74
CA VAL A 103 15.20 -3.23 8.48
C VAL A 103 14.92 -1.71 8.59
N GLY A 104 14.68 -1.17 9.79
CA GLY A 104 14.58 0.27 10.01
C GLY A 104 13.46 1.00 9.25
N LEU A 105 12.40 0.29 8.84
CA LEU A 105 11.25 0.89 8.15
C LEU A 105 10.59 1.94 9.05
N ARG A 106 10.79 3.21 8.68
CA ARG A 106 10.15 4.36 9.32
C ARG A 106 8.65 4.30 9.02
N SER A 107 7.82 4.51 10.03
CA SER A 107 6.40 4.75 9.80
C SER A 107 6.21 6.15 9.21
N ILE A 108 5.32 6.25 8.24
CA ILE A 108 4.83 7.50 7.69
C ILE A 108 3.54 7.82 8.44
N GLN A 109 3.51 9.00 9.05
CA GLN A 109 2.30 9.53 9.68
C GLN A 109 1.52 10.31 8.62
N LEU A 110 0.31 9.85 8.35
CA LEU A 110 -0.63 10.52 7.47
C LEU A 110 -1.70 11.20 8.32
N ARG A 111 -1.49 12.48 8.64
CA ARG A 111 -2.38 13.28 9.51
C ARG A 111 -3.70 13.64 8.81
N PRO A 112 -4.71 14.12 9.55
CA PRO A 112 -5.97 14.61 8.96
C PRO A 112 -5.73 15.62 7.83
N GLY A 113 -6.42 15.44 6.71
CA GLY A 113 -6.33 16.27 5.52
C GLY A 113 -5.08 16.02 4.65
N GLN A 114 -4.15 15.17 5.09
CA GLN A 114 -2.98 14.83 4.28
C GLN A 114 -3.27 13.67 3.31
N LEU A 115 -2.44 13.58 2.26
CA LEU A 115 -2.43 12.46 1.33
C LEU A 115 -1.03 11.82 1.25
N ALA A 116 -0.99 10.52 0.99
CA ALA A 116 0.19 9.80 0.60
C ALA A 116 0.09 9.45 -0.89
N LEU A 117 1.18 9.71 -1.63
CA LEU A 117 1.33 9.26 -3.01
C LEU A 117 2.12 7.94 -3.00
N MET A 118 1.52 6.92 -3.59
CA MET A 118 2.08 5.59 -3.76
C MET A 118 1.96 5.17 -5.22
N THR A 119 2.52 4.02 -5.56
CA THR A 119 2.40 3.41 -6.89
C THR A 119 1.80 2.01 -6.76
N VAL A 120 1.05 1.59 -7.77
CA VAL A 120 0.63 0.20 -7.95
C VAL A 120 1.16 -0.30 -9.30
N PRO A 121 1.83 -1.46 -9.37
CA PRO A 121 2.30 -2.00 -10.64
C PRO A 121 1.13 -2.22 -11.61
N ARG A 122 1.32 -1.81 -12.86
CA ARG A 122 0.39 -2.15 -13.93
C ARG A 122 0.54 -3.64 -14.24
N GLN A 123 -0.41 -4.42 -13.75
CA GLN A 123 -0.43 -5.86 -13.96
C GLN A 123 -0.55 -6.20 -15.45
N ALA A 124 0.13 -7.26 -15.85
CA ALA A 124 0.06 -7.83 -17.18
C ALA A 124 -0.16 -9.35 -17.07
N GLY A 125 -0.93 -9.90 -18.00
CA GLY A 125 -1.14 -11.33 -18.11
C GLY A 125 -2.28 -11.67 -19.08
N ARG A 126 -2.61 -12.96 -19.17
CA ARG A 126 -3.60 -13.47 -20.13
C ARG A 126 -5.06 -13.29 -19.70
N TYR A 127 -5.33 -13.23 -18.40
CA TYR A 127 -6.68 -13.12 -17.86
C TYR A 127 -7.05 -11.65 -17.62
N ARG A 128 -7.98 -11.11 -18.42
CA ARG A 128 -8.53 -9.76 -18.23
C ARG A 128 -9.50 -9.77 -17.04
N THR A 129 -9.30 -8.83 -16.12
CA THR A 129 -10.08 -8.76 -14.89
C THR A 129 -10.26 -7.31 -14.42
N ARG A 130 -11.04 -7.16 -13.35
CA ARG A 130 -11.13 -5.93 -12.56
C ARG A 130 -10.20 -6.06 -11.36
N LEU A 131 -9.47 -4.99 -11.11
CA LEU A 131 -8.54 -4.83 -10.01
C LEU A 131 -9.08 -3.80 -9.02
N ARG A 132 -8.69 -3.90 -7.75
CA ARG A 132 -8.91 -2.86 -6.74
C ARG A 132 -7.82 -2.92 -5.69
N LEU A 133 -7.61 -1.80 -5.00
CA LEU A 133 -6.75 -1.74 -3.82
C LEU A 133 -7.60 -1.80 -2.56
N ARG A 134 -7.14 -2.56 -1.56
CA ARG A 134 -7.74 -2.61 -0.21
C ARG A 134 -6.70 -2.21 0.83
N LEU A 135 -7.09 -1.44 1.83
CA LEU A 135 -6.28 -1.21 3.03
C LEU A 135 -6.71 -2.20 4.13
N PRO A 136 -5.98 -3.29 4.38
CA PRO A 136 -6.36 -4.31 5.35
C PRO A 136 -6.07 -3.83 6.78
N TRP A 137 -7.04 -3.80 7.68
CA TRP A 137 -6.76 -3.49 9.09
C TRP A 137 -6.00 -4.62 9.76
N ALA A 138 -4.72 -4.41 10.10
CA ALA A 138 -3.85 -5.50 10.55
C ALA A 138 -4.11 -5.99 11.99
N ARG A 139 -4.78 -5.21 12.83
CA ARG A 139 -5.12 -5.61 14.21
C ARG A 139 -6.35 -4.84 14.67
N HIS A 140 -7.56 -5.34 14.41
CA HIS A 140 -8.70 -5.27 15.35
C HIS A 140 -9.93 -6.01 14.80
N PRO A 141 -10.63 -6.81 15.63
CA PRO A 141 -11.93 -7.38 15.33
C PRO A 141 -12.99 -6.30 15.58
N GLY A 142 -13.20 -5.41 14.60
CA GLY A 142 -14.23 -4.38 14.66
C GLY A 142 -15.06 -4.37 13.36
N PRO A 143 -16.31 -3.87 13.39
CA PRO A 143 -17.22 -3.90 12.25
C PRO A 143 -16.89 -2.90 11.14
N ALA A 144 -15.79 -2.15 11.26
CA ALA A 144 -15.38 -1.16 10.27
C ALA A 144 -14.83 -1.85 9.02
N ALA A 145 -15.54 -1.71 7.90
CA ALA A 145 -15.11 -2.25 6.62
C ALA A 145 -13.71 -1.73 6.24
N SER A 146 -12.88 -2.57 5.61
CA SER A 146 -11.59 -2.11 5.07
C SER A 146 -11.85 -1.11 3.93
N PRO A 147 -11.19 0.06 3.90
CA PRO A 147 -11.27 0.96 2.77
C PRO A 147 -10.85 0.26 1.47
N VAL A 148 -11.62 0.47 0.40
CA VAL A 148 -11.35 -0.07 -0.94
C VAL A 148 -11.40 1.03 -1.97
N SER A 149 -10.57 0.93 -3.00
CA SER A 149 -10.66 1.80 -4.18
C SER A 149 -11.87 1.45 -5.03
N ALA A 150 -12.21 2.35 -5.97
CA ALA A 150 -12.99 1.95 -7.14
C ALA A 150 -12.26 0.82 -7.91
N ASP A 151 -13.03 0.01 -8.63
CA ASP A 151 -12.46 -0.99 -9.51
C ASP A 151 -11.86 -0.36 -10.78
N PHE A 152 -10.79 -0.96 -11.27
CA PHE A 152 -10.12 -0.53 -12.50
C PHE A 152 -9.75 -1.74 -13.35
N ALA A 153 -9.67 -1.54 -14.67
CA ALA A 153 -9.35 -2.63 -15.59
C ALA A 153 -7.87 -3.04 -15.46
N GLY A 154 -7.61 -4.34 -15.59
CA GLY A 154 -6.26 -4.89 -15.65
C GLY A 154 -6.22 -6.29 -16.25
N ALA A 155 -5.03 -6.87 -16.27
CA ALA A 155 -4.82 -8.24 -16.68
C ALA A 155 -3.78 -8.91 -15.78
N ILE A 156 -3.99 -10.18 -15.47
CA ILE A 156 -3.13 -10.99 -14.59
C ILE A 156 -2.92 -12.36 -15.22
N GLU A 157 -1.94 -13.10 -14.72
CA GLU A 157 -1.91 -14.56 -14.87
C GLU A 157 -2.73 -15.22 -13.76
N LEU A 158 -3.48 -16.27 -14.09
CA LEU A 158 -4.33 -16.96 -13.09
C LEU A 158 -3.51 -17.58 -11.96
N SER A 159 -2.25 -17.94 -12.21
CA SER A 159 -1.31 -18.44 -11.19
C SER A 159 -1.08 -17.42 -10.06
N GLN A 160 -1.30 -16.12 -10.30
CA GLN A 160 -1.21 -15.10 -9.25
C GLN A 160 -2.24 -15.31 -8.13
N PHE A 161 -3.31 -16.08 -8.34
CA PHE A 161 -4.23 -16.48 -7.26
C PHE A 161 -3.71 -17.66 -6.41
N GLU A 162 -2.73 -18.41 -6.92
CA GLU A 162 -2.23 -19.66 -6.34
C GLU A 162 -0.98 -19.44 -5.49
N GLU A 163 -0.19 -18.40 -5.76
CA GLU A 163 1.06 -18.05 -5.06
C GLU A 163 0.89 -17.64 -3.57
N HIS A 164 -0.26 -17.89 -2.97
CA HIS A 164 -0.63 -17.49 -1.60
C HIS A 164 -0.74 -18.64 -0.59
N TYR A 165 -0.46 -19.89 -1.01
CA TYR A 165 -0.76 -21.09 -0.21
C TYR A 165 0.44 -22.02 0.06
N GLU A 166 1.68 -21.58 -0.18
CA GLU A 166 2.89 -22.33 0.22
C GLU A 166 3.61 -21.69 1.42
#